data_AF-A0A5J4ZNM2-F1
#
_entry.id   AF-A0A5J4ZNM2-F1
#
_cell.length_a   1.000
_cell.length_b   1.000
_cell.length_c   1.000
_cell.angle_alpha   90.00
_cell.angle_beta   90.00
_cell.angle_gamma   90.00
#
_symmetry.space_group_name_H-M   'P 1'
#
loop_
_entity.id
_entity.type
_entity.pdbx_description
1 polymer ?
#
loop_
_entity_poly.entity_id
_entity_poly.type
_entity_poly.pdbx_seq_one_letter_code
_entity_poly.pdbx_strand_id
1 'polypeptide(L)'
;MQFQYLKWPMWLLGPSLLLATGMVPTLWLPVSSIFLGPNIASLLSLTGLDCIFNLGATLFLLMADSCARPKNPTEACSSKAPFSYQFWNMVATITGFIIPLMMLFGSIKGFLQPQLPSISFAVLLGPYLLLLSVQMLTEMLTWHWQSPVWLVTPVVYEAYRILQLMRALKLGAELSAPAWIVHTIRGLVCWWVLILGVQFMRVAWYAGFTARTRQQESSAFADGN
;
A
#
# COMPACT_ATOMS: atom_id res chain seq x y z
N MET A 1 15.01 22.53 22.14
CA MET A 1 16.12 21.87 21.41
C MET A 1 16.02 20.32 21.42
N GLN A 2 15.34 19.67 22.38
CA GLN A 2 15.27 18.19 22.46
C GLN A 2 14.57 17.47 21.28
N PHE A 3 13.51 18.02 20.67
CA PHE A 3 12.80 17.35 19.57
C PHE A 3 13.55 17.30 18.23
N GLN A 4 14.61 18.09 18.02
CA GLN A 4 15.40 18.06 16.79
C GLN A 4 16.32 16.82 16.73
N TYR A 5 16.85 16.39 17.88
CA TYR A 5 17.66 15.17 17.98
C TYR A 5 16.84 13.90 17.75
N LEU A 6 15.53 13.90 18.03
CA LEU A 6 14.64 12.76 17.80
C LEU A 6 14.28 12.60 16.31
N LYS A 7 14.27 13.67 15.51
CA LYS A 7 13.99 13.61 14.06
C LYS A 7 15.12 12.95 13.26
N TRP A 8 16.35 13.01 13.75
CA TRP A 8 17.53 12.44 13.08
C TRP A 8 17.50 10.89 12.99
N PRO A 9 17.18 10.12 14.06
CA PRO A 9 17.00 8.68 13.95
C PRO A 9 15.69 8.27 13.27
N MET A 10 14.68 9.14 13.20
CA MET A 10 13.37 8.80 12.60
C MET A 10 13.45 8.45 11.11
N TRP A 11 14.44 8.99 10.38
CA TRP A 11 14.67 8.64 8.97
C TRP A 11 15.04 7.16 8.77
N LEU A 12 15.70 6.53 9.76
CA LEU A 12 16.04 5.11 9.73
C LEU A 12 15.02 4.25 10.49
N LEU A 13 14.50 4.75 11.61
CA LEU A 13 13.57 4.01 12.47
C LEU A 13 12.28 3.64 11.74
N GLY A 14 11.69 4.58 10.99
CA GLY A 14 10.46 4.34 10.24
C GLY A 14 10.60 3.22 9.20
N PRO A 15 11.56 3.31 8.26
CA PRO A 15 11.83 2.23 7.31
C PRO A 15 12.24 0.91 7.97
N SER A 16 12.99 0.95 9.08
CA SER A 16 13.35 -0.25 9.83
C SER A 16 12.13 -0.95 10.44
N LEU A 17 11.15 -0.18 10.90
CA LEU A 17 9.88 -0.73 11.38
C LEU A 17 9.12 -1.43 10.25
N LEU A 18 9.02 -0.82 9.07
CA LEU A 18 8.42 -1.45 7.88
C LEU A 18 9.15 -2.72 7.46
N LEU A 19 10.48 -2.73 7.54
CA LEU A 19 11.29 -3.91 7.25
C LEU A 19 11.00 -5.03 8.27
N ALA A 20 10.99 -4.68 9.55
CA ALA A 20 10.78 -5.61 10.66
C ALA A 20 9.36 -6.19 10.68
N THR A 21 8.34 -5.44 10.26
CA THR A 21 6.95 -5.93 10.23
C THR A 21 6.55 -6.53 8.88
N GLY A 22 7.12 -6.07 7.77
CA GLY A 22 6.78 -6.55 6.43
C GLY A 22 7.65 -7.70 5.95
N MET A 23 8.98 -7.54 6.00
CA MET A 23 9.90 -8.50 5.37
C MET A 23 10.35 -9.60 6.32
N VAL A 24 10.70 -9.26 7.56
CA VAL A 24 11.22 -10.25 8.52
C VAL A 24 10.23 -11.41 8.74
N PRO A 25 8.92 -11.19 8.97
CA PRO A 25 7.97 -12.29 9.14
C PRO A 25 7.84 -13.13 7.86
N THR A 26 7.90 -12.49 6.69
CA THR A 26 7.80 -13.17 5.38
C THR A 26 9.01 -14.07 5.11
N LEU A 27 10.22 -13.65 5.52
CA LEU A 27 11.46 -14.39 5.27
C LEU A 27 11.71 -15.52 6.27
N TRP A 28 11.25 -15.36 7.51
CA TRP A 28 11.49 -16.32 8.59
C TRP A 28 10.36 -17.34 8.78
N LEU A 29 9.17 -17.10 8.23
CA LEU A 29 8.11 -18.11 8.22
C LEU A 29 8.37 -19.13 7.10
N PRO A 30 8.54 -20.42 7.42
CA PRO A 30 8.68 -21.45 6.42
C PRO A 30 7.34 -21.60 5.68
N VAL A 31 7.24 -20.94 4.53
CA VAL A 31 6.08 -21.02 3.63
C VAL A 31 5.82 -22.48 3.22
N SER A 32 6.82 -23.36 3.23
CA SER A 32 6.64 -24.77 2.90
C SER A 32 6.02 -25.64 3.99
N SER A 33 6.10 -25.27 5.28
CA SER A 33 5.62 -26.13 6.38
C SER A 33 4.22 -25.77 6.90
N ILE A 34 3.79 -24.51 6.73
CA ILE A 34 2.45 -24.04 7.14
C ILE A 34 1.43 -24.15 5.97
N PHE A 35 1.90 -24.27 4.72
CA PHE A 35 1.08 -24.17 3.51
C PHE A 35 0.92 -25.48 2.72
N LEU A 36 0.79 -26.61 3.42
CA LEU A 36 0.34 -27.86 2.78
C LEU A 36 -1.16 -27.75 2.44
N GLY A 37 -1.45 -27.12 1.30
CA GLY A 37 -2.79 -27.02 0.71
C GLY A 37 -3.64 -25.83 1.19
N PRO A 38 -4.85 -25.65 0.59
CA PRO A 38 -5.75 -24.55 0.89
C PRO A 38 -6.49 -24.80 2.20
N ASN A 39 -5.82 -24.48 3.32
CA ASN A 39 -6.33 -24.69 4.67
C ASN A 39 -6.60 -23.37 5.39
N ILE A 40 -7.52 -23.39 6.36
CA ILE A 40 -7.86 -22.23 7.21
C ILE A 40 -6.61 -21.69 7.94
N ALA A 41 -5.69 -22.58 8.35
CA ALA A 41 -4.42 -22.19 8.98
C ALA A 41 -3.52 -21.36 8.06
N SER A 42 -3.48 -21.68 6.75
CA SER A 42 -2.76 -20.89 5.75
C SER A 42 -3.41 -19.51 5.57
N LEU A 43 -4.74 -19.45 5.48
CA LEU A 43 -5.46 -18.18 5.40
C LEU A 43 -5.19 -17.30 6.64
N LEU A 44 -5.29 -17.88 7.83
CA LEU A 44 -5.12 -17.17 9.10
C LEU A 44 -3.67 -16.69 9.28
N SER A 45 -2.68 -17.51 8.92
CA SER A 45 -1.26 -17.13 9.00
C SER A 45 -0.90 -16.01 8.02
N LEU A 46 -1.38 -16.06 6.77
CA LEU A 46 -1.20 -14.96 5.81
C LEU A 46 -1.85 -13.68 6.30
N THR A 47 -3.09 -13.78 6.78
CA THR A 47 -3.84 -12.63 7.30
C THR A 47 -3.15 -12.04 8.54
N GLY A 48 -2.62 -12.88 9.43
CA GLY A 48 -1.85 -12.45 10.60
C GLY A 48 -0.57 -11.72 10.22
N LEU A 49 0.17 -12.22 9.22
CA LEU A 49 1.35 -11.55 8.68
C LEU A 49 0.99 -10.17 8.12
N ASP A 50 -0.08 -10.08 7.35
CA ASP A 50 -0.54 -8.82 6.80
C ASP A 50 -1.04 -7.86 7.88
N CYS A 51 -1.63 -8.37 8.97
CA CYS A 51 -1.99 -7.56 10.13
C CYS A 51 -0.75 -6.93 10.78
N ILE A 52 0.32 -7.72 10.98
CA ILE A 52 1.60 -7.21 11.51
C ILE A 52 2.16 -6.11 10.59
N PHE A 53 2.13 -6.32 9.28
CA PHE A 53 2.51 -5.28 8.33
C PHE A 53 1.65 -4.01 8.49
N ASN A 54 0.32 -4.13 8.52
CA ASN A 54 -0.60 -2.99 8.66
C ASN A 54 -0.37 -2.20 9.96
N LEU A 55 -0.06 -2.88 11.07
CA LEU A 55 0.33 -2.23 12.32
C LEU A 55 1.63 -1.43 12.13
N GLY A 56 2.65 -2.03 11.53
CA GLY A 56 3.91 -1.33 11.23
C GLY A 56 3.72 -0.16 10.26
N ALA A 57 2.88 -0.30 9.23
CA ALA A 57 2.56 0.76 8.28
C ALA A 57 1.84 1.92 8.96
N THR A 58 0.88 1.64 9.83
CA THR A 58 0.18 2.67 10.61
C THR A 58 1.15 3.45 11.50
N LEU A 59 2.02 2.74 12.24
CA LEU A 59 3.05 3.37 13.06
C LEU A 59 4.03 4.21 12.22
N PHE A 60 4.46 3.70 11.07
CA PHE A 60 5.29 4.43 10.13
C PHE A 60 4.63 5.72 9.64
N LEU A 61 3.35 5.66 9.24
CA LEU A 61 2.61 6.81 8.76
C LEU A 61 2.39 7.86 9.86
N LEU A 62 2.13 7.43 11.11
CA LEU A 62 2.04 8.34 12.26
C LEU A 62 3.39 9.03 12.55
N MET A 63 4.50 8.28 12.48
CA MET A 63 5.84 8.86 12.62
C MET A 63 6.11 9.88 11.50
N ALA A 64 5.79 9.52 10.25
CA ALA A 64 5.97 10.40 9.09
C ALA A 64 5.11 11.68 9.20
N ASP A 65 3.85 11.55 9.66
CA ASP A 65 2.95 12.68 9.90
C ASP A 65 3.52 13.64 10.95
N SER A 66 3.97 13.10 12.09
CA SER A 66 4.59 13.88 13.16
C SER A 66 5.89 14.58 12.73
N CYS A 67 6.64 13.97 11.80
CA CYS A 67 7.86 14.56 11.25
C CYS A 67 7.57 15.72 10.31
N ALA A 68 6.52 15.57 9.49
CA ALA A 68 6.16 16.50 8.41
C ALA A 68 5.33 17.70 8.89
N ARG A 69 4.58 17.57 9.99
CA ARG A 69 3.77 18.69 10.53
C ARG A 69 4.69 19.83 11.05
N PRO A 70 4.45 21.11 10.67
CA PRO A 70 5.24 22.23 11.15
C PRO A 70 5.08 22.42 12.65
N LYS A 71 6.14 22.92 13.29
CA LYS A 71 6.24 23.05 14.75
C LYS A 71 5.43 24.23 15.32
N ASN A 72 5.05 25.17 14.46
CA ASN A 72 4.24 26.33 14.80
C ASN A 72 2.80 26.12 14.31
N PRO A 73 1.78 26.13 15.20
CA PRO A 73 0.38 25.96 14.82
C PRO A 73 -0.20 27.13 14.00
N THR A 74 0.54 28.24 13.87
CA THR A 74 0.15 29.41 13.07
C THR A 74 0.47 29.27 11.58
N GLU A 75 1.34 28.33 11.19
CA GLU A 75 1.56 27.99 9.78
C GLU A 75 0.50 26.99 9.34
N ALA A 76 -0.50 27.45 8.59
CA ALA A 76 -1.51 26.60 7.99
C ALA A 76 -0.86 25.67 6.96
N CYS A 77 -0.42 24.49 7.39
CA CYS A 77 0.01 23.43 6.50
C CYS A 77 -1.23 22.81 5.84
N SER A 78 -1.80 23.53 4.87
CA SER A 78 -2.90 23.05 4.02
C SER A 78 -2.35 22.04 3.01
N SER A 79 -1.87 20.88 3.47
CA SER A 79 -1.50 19.77 2.60
C SER A 79 -2.75 19.00 2.17
N LYS A 80 -3.64 19.68 1.45
CA LYS A 80 -4.85 19.07 0.89
C LYS A 80 -4.45 18.34 -0.39
N ALA A 81 -4.68 17.02 -0.42
CA ALA A 81 -4.52 16.26 -1.66
C ALA A 81 -5.44 16.84 -2.75
N PRO A 82 -4.95 17.06 -3.98
CA PRO A 82 -5.76 17.63 -5.03
C PRO A 82 -6.85 16.65 -5.46
N PHE A 83 -8.01 17.19 -5.85
CA PHE A 83 -9.16 16.37 -6.23
C PHE A 83 -8.86 15.37 -7.36
N SER A 84 -8.10 15.79 -8.38
CA SER A 84 -7.69 14.91 -9.48
C SER A 84 -6.93 13.68 -8.98
N TYR A 85 -6.04 13.87 -8.00
CA TYR A 85 -5.32 12.76 -7.38
C TYR A 85 -6.27 11.80 -6.67
N GLN A 86 -7.15 12.33 -5.81
CA GLN A 86 -8.10 11.52 -5.03
C GLN A 86 -9.00 10.70 -5.95
N PHE A 87 -9.50 11.32 -7.02
CA PHE A 87 -10.34 10.67 -8.01
C PHE A 87 -9.62 9.51 -8.70
N TRP A 88 -8.43 9.75 -9.27
CA TRP A 88 -7.68 8.70 -9.96
C TRP A 88 -7.24 7.57 -9.04
N ASN A 89 -6.85 7.88 -7.81
CA ASN A 89 -6.49 6.87 -6.82
C ASN A 89 -7.69 6.02 -6.42
N MET A 90 -8.84 6.64 -6.21
CA MET A 90 -10.10 5.96 -5.91
C MET A 90 -10.51 5.02 -7.05
N VAL A 91 -10.46 5.50 -8.30
CA VAL A 91 -10.75 4.68 -9.48
C VAL A 91 -9.81 3.47 -9.54
N ALA A 92 -8.49 3.67 -9.39
CA ALA A 92 -7.53 2.57 -9.41
C ALA A 92 -7.82 1.52 -8.33
N THR A 93 -8.18 1.97 -7.14
CA THR A 93 -8.48 1.11 -5.99
C THR A 93 -9.79 0.34 -6.16
N ILE A 94 -10.85 1.01 -6.64
CA ILE A 94 -12.14 0.38 -6.95
C ILE A 94 -11.96 -0.67 -8.06
N THR A 95 -11.25 -0.35 -9.14
CA THR A 95 -10.95 -1.31 -10.22
C THR A 95 -10.21 -2.53 -9.67
N GLY A 96 -9.22 -2.32 -8.81
CA GLY A 96 -8.49 -3.41 -8.15
C GLY A 96 -9.33 -4.29 -7.22
N PHE A 97 -10.47 -3.80 -6.74
CA PHE A 97 -11.43 -4.54 -5.91
C PHE A 97 -12.48 -5.29 -6.76
N ILE A 98 -13.01 -4.64 -7.80
CA ILE A 98 -14.04 -5.21 -8.69
C ILE A 98 -13.50 -6.43 -9.44
N ILE A 99 -12.27 -6.39 -9.95
CA ILE A 99 -11.70 -7.49 -10.74
C ILE A 99 -11.74 -8.82 -9.97
N PRO A 100 -11.14 -8.96 -8.78
CA PRO A 100 -11.22 -10.19 -7.98
C PRO A 100 -12.66 -10.59 -7.62
N LEU A 101 -13.53 -9.63 -7.30
CA LEU A 101 -14.92 -9.95 -6.94
C LEU A 101 -15.70 -10.53 -8.12
N MET A 102 -15.53 -9.97 -9.31
CA MET A 102 -16.12 -10.51 -10.54
C MET A 102 -15.61 -11.93 -10.81
N MET A 103 -14.33 -12.21 -10.53
CA MET A 103 -13.79 -13.56 -10.63
C MET A 103 -14.42 -14.54 -9.64
N LEU A 104 -14.54 -14.14 -8.37
CA LEU A 104 -15.16 -14.95 -7.33
C LEU A 104 -16.60 -15.30 -7.72
N PHE A 105 -17.35 -14.31 -8.17
CA PHE A 105 -18.73 -14.50 -8.59
C PHE A 105 -18.84 -15.40 -9.84
N GLY A 106 -17.96 -15.20 -10.82
CA GLY A 106 -17.88 -16.06 -12.01
C GLY A 106 -17.51 -17.51 -11.69
N SER A 107 -16.64 -17.73 -10.69
CA SER A 107 -16.27 -19.05 -10.21
C SER A 107 -17.42 -19.73 -9.46
N ILE A 108 -18.10 -19.02 -8.55
CA ILE A 108 -19.24 -19.55 -7.78
C ILE A 108 -20.41 -19.93 -8.70
N LYS A 109 -20.70 -19.10 -9.71
CA LYS A 109 -21.75 -19.39 -10.69
C LYS A 109 -21.36 -20.46 -11.72
N GLY A 110 -20.12 -20.95 -11.70
CA GLY A 110 -19.63 -21.96 -12.63
C GLY A 110 -19.39 -21.46 -14.06
N PHE A 111 -19.36 -20.14 -14.28
CA PHE A 111 -19.03 -19.54 -15.58
C PHE A 111 -17.53 -19.69 -15.90
N LEU A 112 -16.69 -19.69 -14.86
CA LEU A 112 -15.25 -19.91 -14.97
C LEU A 112 -14.91 -21.36 -14.64
N GLN A 113 -14.41 -22.10 -15.64
CA GLN A 113 -13.91 -23.45 -15.49
C GLN A 113 -12.39 -23.50 -15.76
N PRO A 114 -11.64 -24.36 -15.06
CA PRO A 114 -12.04 -25.21 -13.93
C PRO A 114 -12.37 -24.38 -12.68
N GLN A 115 -13.28 -24.91 -11.84
CA GLN A 115 -13.74 -24.26 -10.63
C GLN A 115 -12.64 -24.27 -9.56
N LEU A 116 -12.38 -23.11 -8.97
CA LEU A 116 -11.49 -23.00 -7.83
C LEU A 116 -12.31 -23.09 -6.53
N PRO A 117 -11.92 -23.94 -5.56
CA PRO A 117 -12.56 -23.95 -4.25
C PRO A 117 -12.50 -22.58 -3.58
N SER A 118 -13.58 -22.15 -2.93
CA SER A 118 -13.68 -20.83 -2.30
C SER A 118 -12.58 -20.58 -1.26
N ILE A 119 -12.12 -21.63 -0.57
CA ILE A 119 -11.03 -21.52 0.41
C ILE A 119 -9.71 -21.22 -0.30
N SER A 120 -9.41 -21.87 -1.43
CA SER A 120 -8.21 -21.56 -2.23
C SER A 120 -8.27 -20.14 -2.78
N PHE A 121 -9.44 -19.68 -3.23
CA PHE A 121 -9.63 -18.29 -3.65
C PHE A 121 -9.34 -17.33 -2.48
N ALA A 122 -9.90 -17.60 -1.30
CA ALA A 122 -9.69 -16.78 -0.11
C ALA A 122 -8.22 -16.74 0.32
N VAL A 123 -7.51 -17.87 0.26
CA VAL A 123 -6.06 -17.93 0.55
C VAL A 123 -5.26 -17.09 -0.44
N LEU A 124 -5.61 -17.10 -1.73
CA LEU A 124 -4.89 -16.38 -2.78
C LEU A 124 -5.18 -14.87 -2.80
N LEU A 125 -6.46 -14.48 -2.69
CA LEU A 125 -6.91 -13.09 -2.93
C LEU A 125 -7.55 -12.42 -1.70
N GLY A 126 -7.89 -13.17 -0.66
CA GLY A 126 -8.45 -12.63 0.58
C GLY A 126 -7.53 -11.60 1.23
N PRO A 127 -6.23 -11.89 1.47
CA PRO A 127 -5.34 -10.91 2.09
C PRO A 127 -5.09 -9.68 1.22
N TYR A 128 -5.12 -9.84 -0.11
CA TYR A 128 -5.08 -8.74 -1.08
C TYR A 128 -6.31 -7.81 -0.97
N LEU A 129 -7.53 -8.38 -0.91
CA LEU A 129 -8.76 -7.62 -0.76
C LEU A 129 -8.83 -6.91 0.59
N LEU A 130 -8.35 -7.58 1.65
CA LEU A 130 -8.26 -6.99 2.97
C LEU A 130 -7.32 -5.79 2.98
N LEU A 131 -6.12 -5.93 2.40
CA LEU A 131 -5.15 -4.82 2.30
C LEU A 131 -5.71 -3.64 1.50
N LEU A 132 -6.41 -3.90 0.38
CA LEU A 132 -7.09 -2.86 -0.39
C LEU A 132 -8.09 -2.09 0.48
N SER A 133 -8.87 -2.81 1.28
CA SER A 133 -9.86 -2.21 2.19
C SER A 133 -9.20 -1.34 3.24
N VAL A 134 -8.12 -1.83 3.87
CA VAL A 134 -7.35 -1.07 4.86
C VAL A 134 -6.68 0.15 4.23
N GLN A 135 -6.12 0.04 3.02
CA GLN A 135 -5.57 1.18 2.29
C GLN A 135 -6.65 2.23 2.03
N MET A 136 -7.82 1.85 1.51
CA MET A 136 -8.90 2.82 1.26
C MET A 136 -9.31 3.57 2.53
N LEU A 137 -9.47 2.86 3.65
CA LEU A 137 -9.79 3.47 4.93
C LEU A 137 -8.69 4.43 5.40
N THR A 138 -7.43 4.01 5.29
CA THR A 138 -6.28 4.83 5.70
C THR A 138 -6.16 6.08 4.83
N GLU A 139 -6.37 5.95 3.53
CA GLU A 139 -6.32 7.08 2.61
C GLU A 139 -7.46 8.08 2.85
N MET A 140 -8.70 7.58 2.98
CA MET A 140 -9.85 8.41 3.35
C MET A 140 -9.61 9.16 4.67
N LEU A 141 -9.01 8.48 5.65
CA LEU A 141 -8.62 9.10 6.91
C LEU A 141 -7.58 10.19 6.70
N THR A 142 -6.50 9.91 5.94
CA THR A 142 -5.47 10.93 5.67
C THR A 142 -6.01 12.14 4.92
N TRP A 143 -6.99 11.96 4.03
CA TRP A 143 -7.64 13.08 3.33
C TRP A 143 -8.56 13.87 4.26
N HIS A 144 -9.33 13.19 5.11
CA HIS A 144 -10.22 13.83 6.07
C HIS A 144 -9.44 14.67 7.10
N TRP A 145 -8.30 14.16 7.55
CA TRP A 145 -7.42 14.82 8.54
C TRP A 145 -6.40 15.77 7.89
N GLN A 146 -6.42 15.91 6.56
CA GLN A 146 -5.47 16.72 5.78
C GLN A 146 -4.00 16.44 6.12
N SER A 147 -3.69 15.16 6.32
CA SER A 147 -2.36 14.75 6.74
C SER A 147 -1.34 14.93 5.61
N PRO A 148 -0.14 15.48 5.88
CA PRO A 148 0.95 15.61 4.91
C PRO A 148 1.45 14.29 4.33
N VAL A 149 1.11 13.14 4.89
CA VAL A 149 1.55 11.82 4.40
C VAL A 149 0.69 11.24 3.27
N TRP A 150 -0.26 12.01 2.74
CA TRP A 150 -1.21 11.55 1.71
C TRP A 150 -0.56 10.96 0.45
N LEU A 151 0.67 11.37 0.10
CA LEU A 151 1.47 10.79 -1.02
C LEU A 151 2.22 9.52 -0.62
N VAL A 152 2.62 9.41 0.64
CA VAL A 152 3.45 8.30 1.14
C VAL A 152 2.59 7.08 1.43
N THR A 153 1.37 7.29 1.95
CA THR A 153 0.40 6.24 2.28
C THR A 153 0.19 5.23 1.14
N PRO A 154 -0.23 5.63 -0.08
CA PRO A 154 -0.44 4.67 -1.16
C PRO A 154 0.84 3.97 -1.59
N VAL A 155 1.98 4.67 -1.62
CA VAL A 155 3.27 4.06 -2.02
C VAL A 155 3.63 2.88 -1.11
N VAL A 156 3.47 3.04 0.21
CA VAL A 156 3.76 1.97 1.18
C VAL A 156 2.85 0.77 0.98
N TYR A 157 1.54 1.00 0.84
CA TYR A 157 0.58 -0.09 0.67
C TYR A 157 0.65 -0.76 -0.71
N GLU A 158 0.86 0.01 -1.77
CA GLU A 158 1.01 -0.50 -3.14
C GLU A 158 2.28 -1.36 -3.29
N ALA A 159 3.41 -0.94 -2.70
CA ALA A 159 4.63 -1.74 -2.69
C ALA A 159 4.41 -3.09 -1.99
N TYR A 160 3.74 -3.09 -0.83
CA TYR A 160 3.44 -4.32 -0.12
C TYR A 160 2.41 -5.19 -0.84
N ARG A 161 1.44 -4.58 -1.51
CA ARG A 161 0.46 -5.29 -2.35
C ARG A 161 1.12 -6.08 -3.47
N ILE A 162 2.13 -5.52 -4.13
CA ILE A 162 2.87 -6.24 -5.18
C ILE A 162 3.51 -7.50 -4.57
N LEU A 163 4.06 -7.41 -3.35
CA LEU A 163 4.62 -8.58 -2.65
C LEU A 163 3.53 -9.61 -2.32
N GLN A 164 2.35 -9.19 -1.88
CA GLN A 164 1.22 -10.09 -1.67
C GLN A 164 0.80 -10.80 -2.96
N LEU A 165 0.73 -10.09 -4.09
CA LEU A 165 0.37 -10.67 -5.38
C LEU A 165 1.45 -11.62 -5.91
N MET A 166 2.73 -11.29 -5.74
CA MET A 166 3.84 -12.19 -6.09
C MET A 166 3.82 -13.46 -5.22
N ARG A 167 3.50 -13.32 -3.93
CA ARG A 167 3.26 -14.45 -3.03
C ARG A 167 2.07 -15.29 -3.50
N ALA A 168 0.97 -14.65 -3.90
CA ALA A 168 -0.20 -15.34 -4.44
C ALA A 168 0.11 -16.08 -5.75
N LEU A 169 0.99 -15.57 -6.62
CA LEU A 169 1.45 -16.31 -7.80
C LEU A 169 2.21 -17.59 -7.42
N LYS A 170 3.10 -17.50 -6.42
CA LYS A 170 3.84 -18.67 -5.93
C LYS A 170 2.90 -19.71 -5.31
N LEU A 171 2.01 -19.28 -4.43
CA LEU A 171 0.99 -20.14 -3.82
C LEU A 171 0.03 -20.72 -4.88
N GLY A 172 -0.29 -19.98 -5.93
CA GLY A 172 -1.13 -20.45 -7.02
C GLY A 172 -0.55 -21.68 -7.74
N ALA A 173 0.78 -21.73 -7.90
CA ALA A 173 1.45 -22.91 -8.45
C ALA A 173 1.41 -24.10 -7.49
N GLU A 174 1.62 -23.87 -6.18
CA GLU A 174 1.56 -24.92 -5.15
C GLU A 174 0.15 -25.49 -4.98
N LEU A 175 -0.88 -24.66 -5.13
CA LEU A 175 -2.30 -25.04 -5.03
C LEU A 175 -2.89 -25.60 -6.33
N SER A 176 -2.08 -25.74 -7.40
CA SER A 176 -2.55 -26.15 -8.73
C SER A 176 -3.73 -25.30 -9.23
N ALA A 177 -3.65 -23.99 -8.99
CA ALA A 177 -4.73 -23.06 -9.31
C ALA A 177 -4.95 -22.99 -10.84
N PRO A 178 -6.20 -22.80 -11.30
CA PRO A 178 -6.53 -22.70 -12.72
C PRO A 178 -5.69 -21.64 -13.46
N ALA A 179 -5.41 -21.87 -14.75
CA ALA A 179 -4.65 -20.91 -15.55
C ALA A 179 -5.28 -19.50 -15.53
N TRP A 180 -6.61 -19.40 -15.61
CA TRP A 180 -7.31 -18.12 -15.63
C TRP A 180 -7.05 -17.26 -14.37
N ILE A 181 -6.94 -17.88 -13.18
CA ILE A 181 -6.66 -17.11 -11.95
C ILE A 181 -5.21 -16.66 -11.91
N VAL A 182 -4.27 -17.50 -12.34
CA VAL A 182 -2.85 -17.14 -12.42
C VAL A 182 -2.64 -15.99 -13.41
N HIS A 183 -3.26 -16.04 -14.59
CA HIS A 183 -3.20 -14.96 -15.56
C HIS A 183 -3.80 -13.65 -15.02
N THR A 184 -4.84 -13.73 -14.22
CA THR A 184 -5.46 -12.54 -13.64
C THR A 184 -4.62 -11.95 -12.52
N ILE A 185 -4.03 -12.78 -11.66
CA ILE A 185 -3.07 -12.30 -10.66
C ILE A 185 -1.88 -11.63 -11.37
N ARG A 186 -1.37 -12.19 -12.47
CA ARG A 186 -0.33 -11.53 -13.29
C ARG A 186 -0.79 -10.18 -13.84
N GLY A 187 -2.01 -10.11 -14.36
CA GLY A 187 -2.62 -8.86 -14.82
C GLY A 187 -2.71 -7.81 -13.69
N LEU A 188 -3.13 -8.23 -12.50
CA LEU A 188 -3.17 -7.39 -11.31
C LEU A 188 -1.77 -6.92 -10.90
N VAL A 189 -0.75 -7.79 -10.95
CA VAL A 189 0.64 -7.39 -10.68
C VAL A 189 1.06 -6.29 -11.66
N CYS A 190 0.87 -6.50 -12.97
CA CYS A 190 1.22 -5.51 -13.98
C CYS A 190 0.47 -4.18 -13.77
N TRP A 191 -0.82 -4.26 -13.45
CA TRP A 191 -1.64 -3.10 -13.13
C TRP A 191 -1.08 -2.31 -11.94
N TRP A 192 -0.79 -2.98 -10.83
CA TRP A 192 -0.29 -2.31 -9.62
C TRP A 192 1.14 -1.80 -9.75
N VAL A 193 1.99 -2.47 -10.54
CA VAL A 193 3.33 -1.96 -10.88
C VAL A 193 3.21 -0.64 -11.65
N LEU A 194 2.28 -0.55 -12.61
CA LEU A 194 2.03 0.68 -13.34
C LEU A 194 1.54 1.80 -12.42
N ILE A 195 0.55 1.51 -11.55
CA ILE A 195 0.03 2.50 -10.59
C ILE A 195 1.14 2.98 -9.65
N LEU A 196 1.96 2.09 -9.12
CA LEU A 196 3.10 2.45 -8.26
C LEU A 196 4.10 3.35 -9.00
N GLY A 197 4.38 3.07 -10.28
CA GLY A 197 5.21 3.93 -11.12
C GLY A 197 4.62 5.34 -11.27
N VAL A 198 3.30 5.45 -11.45
CA VAL A 198 2.60 6.74 -11.49
C VAL A 198 2.72 7.47 -10.15
N GLN A 199 2.60 6.77 -9.01
CA GLN A 199 2.77 7.41 -7.70
C GLN A 199 4.20 7.93 -7.50
N PHE A 200 5.23 7.18 -7.90
CA PHE A 200 6.61 7.67 -7.83
C PHE A 200 6.84 8.92 -8.68
N MET A 201 6.31 8.94 -9.90
CA MET A 201 6.37 10.13 -10.76
C MET A 201 5.68 11.34 -10.11
N ARG A 202 4.55 11.12 -9.44
CA ARG A 202 3.85 12.19 -8.68
C ARG A 202 4.71 12.69 -7.52
N VAL A 203 5.29 11.80 -6.72
CA VAL A 203 6.18 12.19 -5.62
C VAL A 203 7.35 13.04 -6.13
N ALA A 204 8.00 12.63 -7.22
CA ALA A 204 9.07 13.39 -7.85
C ALA A 204 8.61 14.77 -8.36
N TRP A 205 7.44 14.82 -8.99
CA TRP A 205 6.83 16.07 -9.46
C TRP A 205 6.54 17.04 -8.31
N TYR A 206 5.93 16.56 -7.22
CA TYR A 206 5.64 17.39 -6.05
C TYR A 206 6.90 17.89 -5.37
N ALA A 207 7.90 17.02 -5.18
CA ALA A 207 9.19 17.41 -4.61
C ALA A 207 9.86 18.51 -5.46
N GLY A 208 9.86 18.36 -6.79
CA GLY A 208 10.39 19.36 -7.72
C GLY A 208 9.61 20.68 -7.71
N PHE A 209 8.28 20.63 -7.64
CA PHE A 209 7.43 21.82 -7.56
C PHE A 209 7.69 22.62 -6.28
N THR A 210 7.74 21.95 -5.12
CA THR A 210 8.02 22.60 -3.82
C THR A 210 9.42 23.23 -3.77
N ALA A 211 10.42 22.62 -4.42
CA ALA A 211 11.75 23.20 -4.50
C ALA A 211 11.76 24.50 -5.33
N ARG A 212 11.05 24.52 -6.46
CA ARG A 212 10.96 25.70 -7.34
C ARG A 212 10.22 26.86 -6.69
N THR A 213 9.11 26.59 -6.01
CA THR A 213 8.34 27.66 -5.32
C THR A 213 9.16 28.30 -4.20
N ARG A 214 9.88 27.52 -3.39
CA ARG A 214 10.79 28.07 -2.36
C ARG A 214 11.90 28.93 -2.96
N GLN A 215 12.44 28.52 -4.11
CA GLN A 215 13.48 29.29 -4.80
C GLN A 215 12.93 30.63 -5.31
N GLN A 216 11.72 30.66 -5.86
CA GLN A 216 11.05 31.88 -6.32
C GLN A 216 10.70 32.84 -5.19
N GLU A 217 10.20 32.33 -4.05
CA GLU A 217 9.95 33.14 -2.86
C GLU A 217 11.25 33.76 -2.32
N SER A 218 12.33 32.98 -2.30
CA SER A 218 13.64 33.45 -1.83
C SER A 218 14.23 34.53 -2.74
N SER A 219 14.08 34.40 -4.07
CA SER A 219 14.51 35.44 -5.01
C SER A 219 13.66 36.70 -4.94
N ALA A 220 12.33 36.57 -4.76
CA ALA A 220 11.44 37.72 -4.63
C ALA A 220 11.70 38.53 -3.35
N PHE A 221 12.11 37.86 -2.26
CA PHE A 221 12.56 38.53 -1.04
C PHE A 221 13.93 39.21 -1.19
N ALA A 222 14.81 38.70 -2.05
CA ALA A 222 16.13 39.26 -2.28
C ALA A 222 16.12 40.51 -3.19
N ASP A 223 15.20 40.58 -4.16
CA ASP A 223 15.05 41.73 -5.08
C ASP A 223 14.18 42.86 -4.50
N GLY A 224 13.50 42.63 -3.37
CA GLY A 224 12.61 43.59 -2.70
C GLY A 224 13.27 44.42 -1.59
N ASN A 225 14.60 44.36 -1.44
CA ASN A 225 15.38 44.99 -0.37
C ASN A 225 16.57 45.76 -0.95
#